data_AF-A0A7X8B365-F1
#
_entry.id   AF-A0A7X8B365-F1
#
_cell.length_a   1.000
_cell.length_b   1.000
_cell.length_c   1.000
_cell.angle_alpha   90.00
_cell.angle_beta   90.00
_cell.angle_gamma   90.00
#
_symmetry.space_group_name_H-M   'P 1'
#
loop_
_entity.id
_entity.type
_entity.pdbx_description
1 polymer ?
#
loop_
_entity_poly.entity_id
_entity_poly.type
_entity_poly.pdbx_seq_one_letter_code
_entity_poly.pdbx_strand_id
1 'polypeptide(L)'
;MKARCKGLVTLFTFFVLLGFHSSPMAFQRSIEENQYALWNAVATRAVKEARNLMGAPHPQDAVVLTNAGYAVVEGLTTEPCLDGLRQWEGATAGKRSLLEVHSARNSALWFFFFNRRTGQGVYYELKGQNISWIIGWLEYFRAPWIRRIIAALPTDQLFGEPAYEENILAEHLLANQANKDAWNDKVAAKVFGGREFAIVTIANGIAHGTPYDLIKSVQFHDHYCPGVTSGYLLANYLEKNFPLLVPGSAYFVLSIPPWCKDDALQILLNTTPGKSGYAVFYLSAADKGNLREEAKDLAGVFFRKNQSGKWEGVVLGFSFAKIEEMGGPTTAQGYAWESRLAMDLWLLDYLDQPELFINVIKTFELQQGAPSDWARVGVDPLDAAHLDLWKPASTP
;
A
#
# COMPACT_ATOMS: atom_id res chain seq x y z
N MET A 1 59.58 13.02 -56.61
CA MET A 1 60.12 14.30 -56.09
C MET A 1 58.96 15.11 -55.51
N LYS A 2 59.11 15.56 -54.25
CA LYS A 2 58.30 16.55 -53.49
C LYS A 2 56.85 16.15 -53.13
N ALA A 3 56.35 16.29 -51.91
CA ALA A 3 56.92 16.59 -50.58
C ALA A 3 55.84 16.25 -49.52
N ARG A 4 56.31 15.81 -48.34
CA ARG A 4 55.53 15.57 -47.10
C ARG A 4 55.25 16.87 -46.34
N CYS A 5 54.17 16.91 -45.56
CA CYS A 5 54.08 17.49 -44.21
C CYS A 5 52.77 17.00 -43.55
N LYS A 6 52.76 15.97 -42.68
CA LYS A 6 53.05 15.92 -41.23
C LYS A 6 52.08 16.74 -40.37
N GLY A 7 51.37 16.05 -39.45
CA GLY A 7 50.68 16.69 -38.32
C GLY A 7 49.49 15.96 -37.69
N LEU A 8 49.39 14.62 -37.79
CA LEU A 8 48.50 13.80 -36.95
C LEU A 8 49.38 13.17 -35.86
N VAL A 9 48.81 12.98 -34.66
CA VAL A 9 49.41 12.41 -33.44
C VAL A 9 50.05 13.45 -32.51
N THR A 10 49.38 13.67 -31.36
CA THR A 10 49.88 14.00 -30.00
C THR A 10 49.07 15.12 -29.36
N LEU A 11 47.95 14.77 -28.72
CA LEU A 11 47.51 15.43 -27.48
C LEU A 11 46.59 14.49 -26.67
N PHE A 12 46.99 13.23 -26.56
CA PHE A 12 46.62 12.41 -25.41
C PHE A 12 47.78 12.55 -24.43
N THR A 13 47.49 12.70 -23.14
CA THR A 13 48.45 12.80 -22.03
C THR A 13 49.04 14.20 -21.77
N PHE A 14 48.26 15.09 -21.13
CA PHE A 14 48.77 16.02 -20.09
C PHE A 14 47.60 16.66 -19.31
N PHE A 15 47.04 15.92 -18.36
CA PHE A 15 46.48 16.48 -17.13
C PHE A 15 46.50 15.38 -16.07
N VAL A 16 47.68 15.22 -15.47
CA VAL A 16 47.89 14.46 -14.24
C VAL A 16 48.28 15.50 -13.18
N LEU A 17 47.61 15.44 -12.03
CA LEU A 17 47.99 16.06 -10.74
C LEU A 17 47.69 17.54 -10.52
N LEU A 18 46.41 17.89 -10.40
CA LEU A 18 45.97 18.64 -9.22
C LEU A 18 45.14 17.67 -8.38
N GLY A 19 45.79 17.08 -7.39
CA GLY A 19 45.21 16.05 -6.54
C GLY A 19 44.05 16.59 -5.70
N PHE A 20 42.84 16.49 -6.21
CA PHE A 20 41.70 16.21 -5.35
C PHE A 20 41.74 14.71 -5.05
N HIS A 21 42.54 14.32 -4.06
CA HIS A 21 42.32 13.05 -3.36
C HIS A 21 41.02 13.21 -2.57
N SER A 22 39.87 13.24 -3.26
CA SER A 22 38.61 12.95 -2.60
C SER A 22 38.74 11.53 -2.09
N SER A 23 38.76 11.35 -0.77
CA SER A 23 38.73 10.02 -0.18
C SER A 23 37.55 9.24 -0.77
N PRO A 24 37.62 7.89 -0.88
CA PRO A 24 36.49 7.09 -1.35
C PRO A 24 35.18 7.43 -0.62
N MET A 25 35.29 7.83 0.66
CA MET A 25 34.18 8.31 1.47
C MET A 25 33.63 9.68 1.03
N ALA A 26 34.48 10.63 0.62
CA ALA A 26 34.04 11.93 0.08
C ALA A 26 33.38 11.78 -1.30
N PHE A 27 33.89 10.88 -2.14
CA PHE A 27 33.29 10.54 -3.42
C PHE A 27 31.90 9.89 -3.26
N GLN A 28 31.80 8.88 -2.38
CA GLN A 28 30.53 8.23 -2.07
C GLN A 28 29.48 9.22 -1.52
N ARG A 29 29.88 10.11 -0.60
CA ARG A 29 28.99 11.17 -0.09
C ARG A 29 28.51 12.11 -1.19
N SER A 30 29.38 12.46 -2.14
CA SER A 30 28.98 13.29 -3.29
C SER A 30 27.92 12.60 -4.15
N ILE A 31 28.03 11.29 -4.36
CA ILE A 31 27.02 10.51 -5.10
C ILE A 31 25.70 10.49 -4.34
N GLU A 32 25.72 10.24 -3.02
CA GLU A 32 24.52 10.25 -2.18
C GLU A 32 23.84 11.63 -2.18
N GLU A 33 24.61 12.72 -2.09
CA GLU A 33 24.09 14.09 -2.21
C GLU A 33 23.44 14.35 -3.58
N ASN A 34 24.03 13.82 -4.65
CA ASN A 34 23.51 13.97 -6.01
C ASN A 34 22.22 13.16 -6.22
N GLN A 35 22.16 11.92 -5.72
CA GLN A 35 20.95 11.10 -5.72
C GLN A 35 19.82 11.76 -4.92
N TYR A 36 20.15 12.29 -3.73
CA TYR A 36 19.20 13.06 -2.92
C TYR A 36 18.68 14.26 -3.70
N ALA A 37 19.57 15.04 -4.32
CA ALA A 37 19.20 16.23 -5.09
C ALA A 37 18.30 15.90 -6.30
N LEU A 38 18.55 14.78 -6.98
CA LEU A 38 17.72 14.30 -8.10
C LEU A 38 16.27 14.06 -7.64
N TRP A 39 16.08 13.13 -6.70
CA TRP A 39 14.74 12.71 -6.29
C TRP A 39 13.96 13.80 -5.57
N ASN A 40 14.64 14.57 -4.72
CA ASN A 40 14.05 15.74 -4.10
C ASN A 40 13.58 16.77 -5.14
N ALA A 41 14.38 17.01 -6.20
CA ALA A 41 13.99 17.93 -7.27
C ALA A 41 12.83 17.40 -8.12
N VAL A 42 12.77 16.10 -8.41
CA VAL A 42 11.66 15.48 -9.15
C VAL A 42 10.35 15.64 -8.40
N ALA A 43 10.32 15.32 -7.10
CA ALA A 43 9.13 15.54 -6.28
C ALA A 43 8.75 17.03 -6.16
N THR A 44 9.74 17.90 -5.97
CA THR A 44 9.52 19.37 -5.94
C THR A 44 8.92 19.88 -7.24
N ARG A 45 9.38 19.35 -8.38
CA ARG A 45 8.84 19.66 -9.71
C ARG A 45 7.37 19.25 -9.80
N ALA A 46 7.02 18.04 -9.36
CA ALA A 46 5.64 17.55 -9.33
C ALA A 46 4.73 18.43 -8.45
N VAL A 47 5.18 18.82 -7.26
CA VAL A 47 4.45 19.74 -6.36
C VAL A 47 4.16 21.08 -7.05
N LYS A 48 5.15 21.65 -7.75
CA LYS A 48 4.98 22.92 -8.47
C LYS A 48 3.94 22.79 -9.58
N GLU A 49 3.98 21.70 -10.34
CA GLU A 49 3.02 21.48 -11.44
C GLU A 49 1.61 21.21 -10.93
N ALA A 50 1.46 20.43 -9.86
CA ALA A 50 0.18 20.24 -9.20
C ALA A 50 -0.40 21.60 -8.76
N ARG A 51 0.39 22.45 -8.09
CA ARG A 51 -0.06 23.81 -7.73
C ARG A 51 -0.50 24.66 -8.93
N ASN A 52 0.15 24.50 -10.08
CA ASN A 52 -0.24 25.24 -11.28
C ASN A 52 -1.60 24.79 -11.84
N LEU A 53 -1.92 23.50 -11.70
CA LEU A 53 -3.18 22.92 -12.21
C LEU A 53 -4.35 23.11 -11.23
N MET A 54 -4.16 22.74 -9.96
CA MET A 54 -5.23 22.73 -8.95
C MET A 54 -5.19 23.89 -7.96
N GLY A 55 -4.20 24.79 -8.07
CA GLY A 55 -3.94 25.81 -7.05
C GLY A 55 -3.33 25.23 -5.77
N ALA A 56 -3.10 26.09 -4.79
CA ALA A 56 -2.65 25.69 -3.46
C ALA A 56 -3.87 25.43 -2.55
N PRO A 57 -4.14 24.19 -2.13
CA PRO A 57 -5.20 23.91 -1.16
C PRO A 57 -4.86 24.48 0.22
N HIS A 58 -5.85 24.49 1.11
CA HIS A 58 -5.57 24.77 2.52
C HIS A 58 -4.70 23.61 3.09
N PRO A 59 -3.73 23.85 4.00
CA PRO A 59 -2.85 22.80 4.54
C PRO A 59 -3.56 21.61 5.19
N GLN A 60 -4.77 21.81 5.71
CA GLN A 60 -5.58 20.72 6.25
C GLN A 60 -6.18 19.86 5.14
N ASP A 61 -6.45 20.42 3.96
CA ASP A 61 -7.11 19.71 2.85
C ASP A 61 -6.13 19.05 1.89
N ALA A 62 -4.85 19.38 2.02
CA ALA A 62 -3.77 18.90 1.17
C ALA A 62 -3.36 17.48 1.55
N VAL A 63 -3.53 16.54 0.61
CA VAL A 63 -3.07 15.16 0.74
C VAL A 63 -2.19 14.83 -0.47
N VAL A 64 -1.17 14.02 -0.26
CA VAL A 64 -0.37 13.41 -1.33
C VAL A 64 -0.16 11.93 -1.06
N LEU A 65 -0.47 11.11 -2.06
CA LEU A 65 -0.22 9.68 -2.08
C LEU A 65 0.99 9.41 -2.99
N THR A 66 1.85 8.46 -2.62
CA THR A 66 3.02 8.11 -3.43
C THR A 66 3.55 6.74 -3.05
N ASN A 67 4.23 6.04 -3.96
CA ASN A 67 5.06 4.89 -3.61
C ASN A 67 6.56 5.24 -3.45
N ALA A 68 6.90 6.52 -3.36
CA ALA A 68 8.26 6.95 -3.03
C ALA A 68 8.74 6.29 -1.73
N GLY A 69 9.99 5.83 -1.72
CA GLY A 69 10.57 5.02 -0.65
C GLY A 69 10.39 3.50 -0.84
N TYR A 70 9.43 3.07 -1.66
CA TYR A 70 9.32 1.68 -2.12
C TYR A 70 9.90 1.50 -3.53
N ALA A 71 9.54 2.39 -4.46
CA ALA A 71 10.03 2.34 -5.83
C ALA A 71 11.54 2.57 -5.89
N VAL A 72 12.21 1.75 -6.69
CA VAL A 72 13.64 1.83 -7.00
C VAL A 72 13.78 2.05 -8.50
N VAL A 73 14.36 3.18 -8.89
CA VAL A 73 14.54 3.54 -10.30
C VAL A 73 16.01 3.40 -10.65
N GLU A 74 16.32 2.48 -11.57
CA GLU A 74 17.71 2.18 -12.00
C GLU A 74 18.69 1.94 -10.84
N GLY A 75 18.21 1.24 -9.79
CA GLY A 75 19.01 0.92 -8.60
C GLY A 75 19.07 2.04 -7.55
N LEU A 76 18.46 3.19 -7.82
CA LEU A 76 18.39 4.30 -6.88
C LEU A 76 17.07 4.27 -6.09
N THR A 77 17.18 4.38 -4.78
CA THR A 77 16.02 4.48 -3.89
C THR A 77 15.42 5.89 -3.93
N THR A 78 14.12 6.02 -3.65
CA THR A 78 13.34 7.24 -3.92
C THR A 78 12.87 7.97 -2.67
N GLU A 79 13.39 7.64 -1.47
CA GLU A 79 13.06 8.31 -0.20
C GLU A 79 13.23 9.83 -0.24
N PRO A 80 14.22 10.43 -0.94
CA PRO A 80 14.35 11.89 -1.00
C PRO A 80 13.16 12.60 -1.67
N CYS A 81 12.34 11.88 -2.44
CA CYS A 81 11.07 12.40 -2.93
C CYS A 81 10.14 12.78 -1.77
N LEU A 82 10.12 12.00 -0.67
CA LEU A 82 9.28 12.27 0.50
C LEU A 82 9.55 13.66 1.08
N ASP A 83 10.83 14.06 1.16
CA ASP A 83 11.20 15.41 1.58
C ASP A 83 10.77 16.49 0.59
N GLY A 84 10.83 16.20 -0.71
CA GLY A 84 10.35 17.11 -1.75
C GLY A 84 8.84 17.33 -1.66
N LEU A 85 8.08 16.25 -1.46
CA LEU A 85 6.63 16.24 -1.36
C LEU A 85 6.10 17.02 -0.15
N ARG A 86 6.89 17.18 0.92
CA ARG A 86 6.53 18.05 2.07
C ARG A 86 6.24 19.50 1.67
N GLN A 87 6.71 19.92 0.50
CA GLN A 87 6.38 21.24 -0.04
C GLN A 87 4.91 21.36 -0.47
N TRP A 88 4.16 20.27 -0.61
CA TRP A 88 2.71 20.28 -0.79
C TRP A 88 2.01 20.66 0.51
N GLU A 89 1.89 21.97 0.74
CA GLU A 89 1.23 22.59 1.91
C GLU A 89 1.70 22.05 3.28
N GLY A 90 2.95 21.60 3.35
CA GLY A 90 3.53 21.06 4.58
C GLY A 90 3.08 19.64 4.90
N ALA A 91 2.71 18.84 3.88
CA ALA A 91 2.29 17.46 4.02
C ALA A 91 3.33 16.60 4.75
N THR A 92 2.90 15.78 5.70
CA THR A 92 3.76 14.84 6.42
C THR A 92 2.98 13.59 6.85
N ALA A 93 3.70 12.51 7.15
CA ALA A 93 3.10 11.30 7.73
C ALA A 93 2.38 11.61 9.06
N GLY A 94 2.98 12.44 9.92
CA GLY A 94 2.39 12.82 11.21
C GLY A 94 1.09 13.65 11.09
N LYS A 95 0.95 14.43 10.02
CA LYS A 95 -0.28 15.16 9.69
C LYS A 95 -1.30 14.32 8.91
N ARG A 96 -0.98 13.05 8.60
CA ARG A 96 -1.80 12.16 7.76
C ARG A 96 -2.10 12.74 6.38
N SER A 97 -1.15 13.48 5.82
CA SER A 97 -1.25 14.18 4.53
C SER A 97 -0.18 13.78 3.53
N LEU A 98 0.84 13.03 3.94
CA LEU A 98 1.77 12.33 3.04
C LEU A 98 1.65 10.83 3.34
N LEU A 99 1.11 10.08 2.38
CA LEU A 99 0.91 8.64 2.52
C LEU A 99 1.79 7.89 1.53
N GLU A 100 2.72 7.14 2.11
CA GLU A 100 3.54 6.14 1.44
C GLU A 100 2.70 4.87 1.21
N VAL A 101 2.35 4.59 -0.04
CA VAL A 101 1.58 3.42 -0.45
C VAL A 101 2.57 2.34 -0.89
N HIS A 102 2.47 1.16 -0.30
CA HIS A 102 3.35 0.03 -0.58
C HIS A 102 3.35 -0.32 -2.06
N SER A 103 4.50 -0.69 -2.59
CA SER A 103 4.61 -1.22 -3.95
C SER A 103 5.84 -2.11 -4.09
N ALA A 104 5.87 -2.90 -5.15
CA ALA A 104 7.08 -3.60 -5.54
C ALA A 104 8.22 -2.61 -5.85
N ARG A 105 9.47 -3.03 -5.63
CA ARG A 105 10.65 -2.19 -5.87
C ARG A 105 10.79 -1.76 -7.33
N ASN A 106 10.34 -2.58 -8.27
CA ASN A 106 10.41 -2.30 -9.71
C ASN A 106 9.18 -1.55 -10.24
N SER A 107 8.25 -1.13 -9.38
CA SER A 107 7.12 -0.30 -9.81
C SER A 107 7.60 1.08 -10.26
N ALA A 108 6.91 1.65 -11.25
CA ALA A 108 7.12 3.05 -11.62
C ALA A 108 6.89 3.97 -10.41
N LEU A 109 7.72 4.99 -10.27
CA LEU A 109 7.57 6.03 -9.25
C LEU A 109 6.39 6.93 -9.63
N TRP A 110 5.48 7.20 -8.68
CA TRP A 110 4.31 8.05 -8.93
C TRP A 110 3.96 8.94 -7.74
N PHE A 111 3.21 10.00 -8.03
CA PHE A 111 2.69 10.97 -7.08
C PHE A 111 1.24 11.30 -7.42
N PHE A 112 0.38 11.33 -6.42
CA PHE A 112 -1.00 11.80 -6.56
C PHE A 112 -1.27 12.90 -5.55
N PHE A 113 -1.50 14.12 -6.02
CA PHE A 113 -1.84 15.27 -5.19
C PHE A 113 -3.35 15.39 -5.11
N PHE A 114 -3.90 15.63 -3.93
CA PHE A 114 -5.34 15.62 -3.68
C PHE A 114 -5.74 16.78 -2.78
N ASN A 115 -6.80 17.48 -3.17
CA ASN A 115 -7.51 18.43 -2.32
C ASN A 115 -8.79 17.77 -1.83
N ARG A 116 -8.78 17.24 -0.60
CA ARG A 116 -9.91 16.47 -0.07
C ARG A 116 -11.19 17.29 0.13
N ARG A 117 -11.12 18.62 0.09
CA ARG A 117 -12.29 19.49 0.21
C ARG A 117 -13.00 19.69 -1.13
N THR A 118 -12.26 19.75 -2.24
CA THR A 118 -12.84 19.96 -3.59
C THR A 118 -12.98 18.67 -4.37
N GLY A 119 -12.21 17.64 -3.98
CA GLY A 119 -12.10 16.37 -4.69
C GLY A 119 -11.15 16.36 -5.87
N GLN A 120 -10.57 17.51 -6.19
CA GLN A 120 -9.63 17.65 -7.29
C GLN A 120 -8.33 16.92 -6.95
N GLY A 121 -7.89 16.06 -7.88
CA GLY A 121 -6.65 15.33 -7.78
C GLY A 121 -5.84 15.38 -9.07
N VAL A 122 -4.51 15.35 -8.93
CA VAL A 122 -3.55 15.41 -10.04
C VAL A 122 -2.55 14.26 -9.91
N TYR A 123 -2.47 13.44 -10.96
CA TYR A 123 -1.57 12.29 -11.03
C TYR A 123 -0.32 12.56 -11.88
N TYR A 124 0.84 12.13 -11.38
CA TYR A 124 2.11 12.07 -12.11
C TYR A 124 2.76 10.70 -11.96
N GLU A 125 3.24 10.13 -13.06
CA GLU A 125 4.09 8.93 -13.08
C GLU A 125 5.41 9.26 -13.77
N LEU A 126 6.52 8.79 -13.23
CA LEU A 126 7.83 9.00 -13.85
C LEU A 126 7.96 8.15 -15.13
N LYS A 127 8.13 8.80 -16.30
CA LYS A 127 8.25 8.11 -17.61
C LYS A 127 9.40 8.59 -18.50
N GLY A 128 10.18 9.56 -18.06
CA GLY A 128 11.17 10.24 -18.89
C GLY A 128 12.48 9.48 -19.15
N GLN A 129 12.85 9.27 -20.43
CA GLN A 129 14.19 8.79 -20.83
C GLN A 129 15.32 9.74 -20.35
N ASN A 130 15.00 11.01 -20.14
CA ASN A 130 15.92 11.99 -19.59
C ASN A 130 16.35 11.66 -18.16
N ILE A 131 15.53 10.92 -17.39
CA ILE A 131 15.93 10.51 -16.03
C ILE A 131 17.04 9.47 -16.09
N SER A 132 16.94 8.47 -16.96
CA SER A 132 18.02 7.51 -17.20
C SER A 132 19.32 8.20 -17.60
N TRP A 133 19.22 9.21 -18.47
CA TRP A 133 20.37 10.04 -18.81
C TRP A 133 20.91 10.79 -17.60
N ILE A 134 20.10 11.45 -16.77
CA ILE A 134 20.63 12.13 -15.58
C ILE A 134 21.30 11.14 -14.62
N ILE A 135 20.68 9.96 -14.41
CA ILE A 135 21.17 8.90 -13.53
C ILE A 135 22.57 8.42 -13.98
N GLY A 136 22.73 8.14 -15.28
CA GLY A 136 24.01 7.68 -15.84
C GLY A 136 25.17 8.69 -15.70
N TRP A 137 24.88 9.95 -15.39
CA TRP A 137 25.86 11.02 -15.28
C TRP A 137 25.93 11.62 -13.86
N LEU A 138 25.31 10.99 -12.86
CA LEU A 138 25.26 11.50 -11.48
C LEU A 138 26.65 11.74 -10.87
N GLU A 139 27.66 10.95 -11.24
CA GLU A 139 29.03 11.11 -10.75
C GLU A 139 29.74 12.36 -11.32
N TYR A 140 29.26 12.90 -12.45
CA TYR A 140 29.84 14.07 -13.12
C TYR A 140 29.14 15.38 -12.77
N PHE A 141 27.90 15.32 -12.27
CA PHE A 141 27.15 16.50 -11.88
C PHE A 141 27.36 16.87 -10.41
N ARG A 142 27.05 18.13 -10.06
CA ARG A 142 26.91 18.57 -8.67
C ARG A 142 25.44 18.83 -8.36
N ALA A 143 25.01 18.57 -7.13
CA ALA A 143 23.63 18.73 -6.68
C ALA A 143 22.91 20.03 -7.14
N PRO A 144 23.52 21.23 -7.08
CA PRO A 144 22.86 22.45 -7.58
C PRO A 144 22.54 22.41 -9.09
N TRP A 145 23.39 21.77 -9.88
CA TRP A 145 23.18 21.60 -11.32
C TRP A 145 22.05 20.61 -11.61
N ILE A 146 22.01 19.48 -10.90
CA ILE A 146 20.93 18.48 -11.02
C ILE A 146 19.57 19.15 -10.79
N ARG A 147 19.45 19.94 -9.71
CA ARG A 147 18.22 20.68 -9.40
C ARG A 147 17.80 21.63 -10.53
N ARG A 148 18.75 22.32 -11.16
CA ARG A 148 18.48 23.23 -12.28
C ARG A 148 18.05 22.50 -13.55
N ILE A 149 18.68 21.36 -13.84
CA ILE A 149 18.30 20.51 -14.98
C ILE A 149 16.85 20.04 -14.81
N ILE A 150 16.52 19.42 -13.66
CA ILE A 150 15.16 18.94 -13.38
C ILE A 150 14.14 20.08 -13.42
N ALA A 151 14.47 21.26 -12.88
CA ALA A 151 13.58 22.41 -12.92
C ALA A 151 13.34 22.98 -14.33
N ALA A 152 14.26 22.77 -15.27
CA ALA A 152 14.19 23.26 -16.64
C ALA A 152 13.62 22.23 -17.63
N LEU A 153 13.55 20.95 -17.26
CA LEU A 153 12.98 19.91 -18.12
C LEU A 153 11.47 20.16 -18.34
N PRO A 154 10.99 20.03 -19.58
CA PRO A 154 9.56 19.97 -19.87
C PRO A 154 8.86 18.89 -19.04
N THR A 155 7.65 19.20 -18.56
CA THR A 155 6.90 18.31 -17.65
C THR A 155 6.63 16.96 -18.30
N ASP A 156 6.31 16.95 -19.59
CA ASP A 156 6.05 15.76 -20.39
C ASP A 156 7.28 14.88 -20.58
N GLN A 157 8.45 15.50 -20.68
CA GLN A 157 9.72 14.78 -20.73
C GLN A 157 10.12 14.14 -19.40
N LEU A 158 9.48 14.51 -18.29
CA LEU A 158 9.71 13.94 -16.96
C LEU A 158 8.63 12.92 -16.59
N PHE A 159 7.35 13.28 -16.77
CA PHE A 159 6.19 12.51 -16.32
C PHE A 159 5.34 11.89 -17.44
N GLY A 160 5.69 12.09 -18.71
CA GLY A 160 4.93 11.57 -19.86
C GLY A 160 3.72 12.42 -20.24
N GLU A 161 2.63 11.78 -20.66
CA GLU A 161 1.34 12.42 -21.01
C GLU A 161 0.88 13.46 -19.96
N PRO A 162 0.02 14.44 -20.35
CA PRO A 162 -0.40 15.50 -19.42
C PRO A 162 -1.00 14.92 -18.14
N ALA A 163 -0.77 15.63 -17.03
CA ALA A 163 -1.29 15.23 -15.75
C ALA A 163 -2.81 15.05 -15.80
N TYR A 164 -3.31 13.95 -15.25
CA TYR A 164 -4.74 13.70 -15.19
C TYR A 164 -5.33 14.43 -14.00
N GLU A 165 -6.19 15.40 -14.30
CA GLU A 165 -6.91 16.20 -13.32
C GLU A 165 -8.34 15.72 -13.21
N GLU A 166 -8.71 15.22 -12.02
CA GLU A 166 -9.98 14.53 -11.83
C GLU A 166 -10.64 14.93 -10.52
N ASN A 167 -11.97 15.04 -10.52
CA ASN A 167 -12.74 15.06 -9.28
C ASN A 167 -13.03 13.61 -8.88
N ILE A 168 -12.37 13.13 -7.82
CA ILE A 168 -12.44 11.73 -7.39
C ILE A 168 -13.24 11.53 -6.10
N LEU A 169 -13.93 12.55 -5.61
CA LEU A 169 -14.75 12.42 -4.40
C LEU A 169 -15.89 11.42 -4.60
N ALA A 170 -16.11 10.56 -3.61
CA ALA A 170 -17.15 9.54 -3.67
C ALA A 170 -18.54 10.14 -3.86
N GLU A 171 -18.82 11.30 -3.24
CA GLU A 171 -20.08 12.03 -3.42
C GLU A 171 -20.29 12.47 -4.86
N HIS A 172 -19.21 12.72 -5.61
CA HIS A 172 -19.27 12.99 -7.04
C HIS A 172 -19.36 11.69 -7.85
N LEU A 173 -18.43 10.76 -7.66
CA LEU A 173 -18.33 9.53 -8.45
C LEU A 173 -19.59 8.65 -8.34
N LEU A 174 -20.20 8.58 -7.15
CA LEU A 174 -21.34 7.72 -6.86
C LEU A 174 -22.69 8.43 -7.08
N ALA A 175 -22.71 9.72 -7.40
CA ALA A 175 -23.91 10.56 -7.42
C ALA A 175 -25.02 10.05 -8.35
N ASN A 176 -24.65 9.51 -9.52
CA ASN A 176 -25.57 9.07 -10.55
C ASN A 176 -24.87 8.13 -11.55
N GLN A 177 -25.64 7.46 -12.42
CA GLN A 177 -25.10 6.50 -13.39
C GLN A 177 -24.13 7.13 -14.39
N ALA A 178 -24.39 8.35 -14.86
CA ALA A 178 -23.52 9.02 -15.84
C ALA A 178 -22.12 9.28 -15.26
N ASN A 179 -22.03 9.66 -13.98
CA ASN A 179 -20.74 9.84 -13.30
C ASN A 179 -20.00 8.50 -13.13
N LYS A 180 -20.73 7.43 -12.80
CA LYS A 180 -20.18 6.08 -12.67
C LYS A 180 -19.63 5.58 -14.00
N ASP A 181 -20.39 5.73 -15.09
CA ASP A 181 -19.98 5.33 -16.43
C ASP A 181 -18.75 6.12 -16.88
N ALA A 182 -18.78 7.45 -16.71
CA ALA A 182 -17.66 8.33 -17.07
C ALA A 182 -16.39 8.00 -16.28
N TRP A 183 -16.49 7.67 -14.99
CA TRP A 183 -15.34 7.23 -14.20
C TRP A 183 -14.87 5.84 -14.61
N ASN A 184 -15.78 4.91 -14.92
CA ASN A 184 -15.43 3.58 -15.37
C ASN A 184 -14.65 3.60 -16.70
N ASP A 185 -15.00 4.50 -17.62
CA ASP A 185 -14.23 4.73 -18.85
C ASP A 185 -12.79 5.16 -18.54
N LYS A 186 -12.60 6.01 -17.51
CA LYS A 186 -11.27 6.43 -17.04
C LYS A 186 -10.49 5.31 -16.36
N VAL A 187 -11.17 4.43 -15.63
CA VAL A 187 -10.58 3.19 -15.10
C VAL A 187 -10.09 2.30 -16.24
N ALA A 188 -10.89 2.12 -17.29
CA ALA A 188 -10.50 1.36 -18.47
C ALA A 188 -9.31 2.00 -19.22
N ALA A 189 -9.30 3.33 -19.32
CA ALA A 189 -8.23 4.11 -19.94
C ALA A 189 -6.93 4.20 -19.10
N LYS A 190 -6.97 3.75 -17.84
CA LYS A 190 -5.83 3.77 -16.91
C LYS A 190 -5.25 5.17 -16.69
N VAL A 191 -6.11 6.15 -16.45
CA VAL A 191 -5.71 7.55 -16.25
C VAL A 191 -4.73 7.74 -15.09
N PHE A 192 -4.69 6.84 -14.11
CA PHE A 192 -3.70 6.84 -13.03
C PHE A 192 -2.69 5.69 -13.13
N GLY A 193 -2.38 5.28 -14.37
CA GLY A 193 -1.40 4.23 -14.63
C GLY A 193 -1.84 2.85 -14.11
N GLY A 194 -3.15 2.60 -13.99
CA GLY A 194 -3.69 1.34 -13.45
C GLY A 194 -3.87 1.33 -11.94
N ARG A 195 -3.75 2.49 -11.27
CA ARG A 195 -3.91 2.68 -9.82
C ARG A 195 -5.21 3.37 -9.45
N GLU A 196 -6.19 3.37 -10.35
CA GLU A 196 -7.45 4.12 -10.18
C GLU A 196 -8.17 3.68 -8.93
N PHE A 197 -8.31 2.37 -8.73
CA PHE A 197 -8.93 1.82 -7.53
C PHE A 197 -8.18 2.22 -6.27
N ALA A 198 -6.85 2.00 -6.22
CA ALA A 198 -6.02 2.30 -5.06
C ALA A 198 -6.07 3.79 -4.67
N ILE A 199 -5.87 4.68 -5.63
CA ILE A 199 -5.87 6.13 -5.38
C ILE A 199 -7.25 6.60 -4.92
N VAL A 200 -8.32 6.19 -5.62
CA VAL A 200 -9.67 6.64 -5.30
C VAL A 200 -10.10 6.15 -3.92
N THR A 201 -9.89 4.88 -3.58
CA THR A 201 -10.36 4.37 -2.28
C THR A 201 -9.54 4.92 -1.13
N ILE A 202 -8.21 5.04 -1.27
CA ILE A 202 -7.36 5.67 -0.23
C ILE A 202 -7.73 7.14 -0.03
N ALA A 203 -7.83 7.91 -1.11
CA ALA A 203 -8.13 9.34 -1.03
C ALA A 203 -9.49 9.60 -0.37
N ASN A 204 -10.51 8.83 -0.73
CA ASN A 204 -11.84 8.96 -0.13
C ASN A 204 -11.89 8.49 1.32
N GLY A 205 -11.18 7.42 1.70
CA GLY A 205 -11.05 7.02 3.09
C GLY A 205 -10.47 8.15 3.96
N ILE A 206 -9.40 8.80 3.50
CA ILE A 206 -8.81 9.95 4.21
C ILE A 206 -9.80 11.12 4.29
N ALA A 207 -10.54 11.41 3.21
CA ALA A 207 -11.55 12.46 3.21
C ALA A 207 -12.68 12.19 4.22
N HIS A 208 -13.01 10.93 4.43
CA HIS A 208 -14.04 10.47 5.38
C HIS A 208 -13.50 10.13 6.78
N GLY A 209 -12.25 10.48 7.06
CA GLY A 209 -11.71 10.38 8.43
C GLY A 209 -11.32 8.98 8.87
N THR A 210 -10.93 8.08 7.95
CA THR A 210 -10.41 6.75 8.31
C THR A 210 -9.34 6.83 9.43
N PRO A 211 -9.45 5.98 10.47
CA PRO A 211 -8.47 5.93 11.57
C PRO A 211 -7.04 5.70 11.11
N TYR A 212 -6.08 6.18 11.90
CA TYR A 212 -4.65 6.18 11.55
C TYR A 212 -4.06 4.78 11.35
N ASP A 213 -4.39 3.87 12.26
CA ASP A 213 -4.02 2.46 12.26
C ASP A 213 -4.67 1.69 11.11
N LEU A 214 -5.93 1.97 10.77
CA LEU A 214 -6.52 1.45 9.53
C LEU A 214 -5.79 1.99 8.28
N ILE A 215 -5.43 3.27 8.26
CA ILE A 215 -4.61 3.83 7.17
C ILE A 215 -3.25 3.14 7.09
N LYS A 216 -2.63 2.73 8.19
CA LYS A 216 -1.38 1.93 8.15
C LYS A 216 -1.58 0.58 7.46
N SER A 217 -2.67 -0.11 7.76
CA SER A 217 -3.03 -1.36 7.10
C SER A 217 -3.26 -1.16 5.59
N VAL A 218 -3.96 -0.09 5.23
CA VAL A 218 -4.21 0.30 3.82
C VAL A 218 -2.91 0.66 3.09
N GLN A 219 -2.02 1.43 3.72
CA GLN A 219 -0.71 1.77 3.16
C GLN A 219 0.10 0.51 2.84
N PHE A 220 0.09 -0.49 3.74
CA PHE A 220 0.79 -1.75 3.52
C PHE A 220 0.12 -2.63 2.46
N HIS A 221 -1.22 -2.70 2.47
CA HIS A 221 -1.99 -3.49 1.53
C HIS A 221 -1.98 -2.94 0.10
N ASP A 222 -1.59 -1.68 -0.09
CA ASP A 222 -1.49 -0.93 -1.37
C ASP A 222 -2.79 -0.32 -1.92
N HIS A 223 -3.94 -0.67 -1.35
CA HIS A 223 -5.23 -0.05 -1.65
C HIS A 223 -6.18 -0.18 -0.47
N TYR A 224 -7.23 0.64 -0.44
CA TYR A 224 -8.32 0.47 0.52
C TYR A 224 -9.42 -0.41 -0.09
N CYS A 225 -9.83 -1.46 0.62
CA CYS A 225 -10.95 -2.33 0.24
C CYS A 225 -11.63 -2.95 1.46
N PRO A 226 -12.87 -3.48 1.30
CA PRO A 226 -13.63 -4.01 2.43
C PRO A 226 -12.94 -5.19 3.13
N GLY A 227 -12.10 -5.91 2.39
CA GLY A 227 -11.28 -6.98 2.93
C GLY A 227 -10.25 -6.47 3.95
N VAL A 228 -9.62 -5.31 3.73
CA VAL A 228 -8.73 -4.69 4.73
C VAL A 228 -9.53 -4.27 5.97
N THR A 229 -10.69 -3.65 5.77
CA THR A 229 -11.60 -3.27 6.87
C THR A 229 -12.03 -4.49 7.70
N SER A 230 -12.29 -5.64 7.05
CA SER A 230 -12.62 -6.88 7.77
C SER A 230 -11.49 -7.35 8.70
N GLY A 231 -10.22 -7.18 8.29
CA GLY A 231 -9.07 -7.49 9.14
C GLY A 231 -8.90 -6.51 10.30
N TYR A 232 -9.22 -5.24 10.09
CA TYR A 232 -9.26 -4.23 11.16
C TYR A 232 -10.35 -4.55 12.20
N LEU A 233 -11.55 -4.91 11.75
CA LEU A 233 -12.63 -5.34 12.64
C LEU A 233 -12.28 -6.63 13.40
N LEU A 234 -11.62 -7.60 12.75
CA LEU A 234 -11.12 -8.82 13.41
C LEU A 234 -10.08 -8.49 14.49
N ALA A 235 -9.13 -7.60 14.21
CA ALA A 235 -8.15 -7.15 15.21
C ALA A 235 -8.84 -6.49 16.41
N ASN A 236 -9.76 -5.55 16.17
CA ASN A 236 -10.51 -4.88 17.24
C ASN A 236 -11.35 -5.87 18.07
N TYR A 237 -11.96 -6.87 17.42
CA TYR A 237 -12.68 -7.93 18.13
C TYR A 237 -11.76 -8.72 19.05
N LEU A 238 -10.58 -9.10 18.56
CA LEU A 238 -9.61 -9.85 19.35
C LEU A 238 -9.12 -9.03 20.54
N GLU A 239 -8.79 -7.75 20.34
CA GLU A 239 -8.36 -6.88 21.45
C GLU A 239 -9.45 -6.71 22.51
N LYS A 240 -10.72 -6.63 22.10
CA LYS A 240 -11.86 -6.45 23.02
C LYS A 240 -12.29 -7.74 23.71
N ASN A 241 -12.42 -8.83 22.96
CA ASN A 241 -13.08 -10.07 23.40
C ASN A 241 -12.10 -11.22 23.64
N PHE A 242 -10.89 -11.15 23.06
CA PHE A 242 -9.84 -12.14 23.22
C PHE A 242 -8.46 -11.49 23.47
N PRO A 243 -8.32 -10.51 24.40
CA PRO A 243 -7.09 -9.72 24.61
C PRO A 243 -5.88 -10.55 25.03
N LEU A 244 -4.66 -10.13 24.68
CA LEU A 244 -3.45 -10.75 25.25
C LEU A 244 -3.42 -10.57 26.78
N LEU A 245 -3.35 -11.68 27.52
CA LEU A 245 -3.42 -11.67 28.98
C LEU A 245 -2.04 -11.68 29.65
N VAL A 246 -1.01 -12.07 28.92
CA VAL A 246 0.36 -12.20 29.43
C VAL A 246 1.21 -11.07 28.83
N PRO A 247 1.84 -10.22 29.67
CA PRO A 247 2.71 -9.15 29.18
C PRO A 247 3.81 -9.67 28.26
N GLY A 248 3.99 -9.02 27.12
CA GLY A 248 4.97 -9.43 26.09
C GLY A 248 4.59 -10.69 25.31
N SER A 249 3.42 -11.29 25.55
CA SER A 249 2.89 -12.31 24.64
C SER A 249 2.42 -11.69 23.32
N ALA A 250 2.19 -12.55 22.33
CA ALA A 250 1.69 -12.16 21.02
C ALA A 250 0.64 -13.18 20.58
N TYR A 251 -0.21 -12.79 19.63
CA TYR A 251 -1.09 -13.72 18.96
C TYR A 251 -0.28 -14.65 18.04
N PHE A 252 -0.84 -15.81 17.75
CA PHE A 252 -0.51 -16.59 16.57
C PHE A 252 -1.77 -16.71 15.72
N VAL A 253 -1.65 -16.50 14.40
CA VAL A 253 -2.80 -16.51 13.49
C VAL A 253 -2.64 -17.63 12.46
N LEU A 254 -3.65 -18.49 12.37
CA LEU A 254 -3.88 -19.37 11.24
C LEU A 254 -4.94 -18.75 10.34
N SER A 255 -4.50 -18.23 9.20
CA SER A 255 -5.40 -17.64 8.20
C SER A 255 -5.99 -18.71 7.30
N ILE A 256 -7.33 -18.86 7.35
CA ILE A 256 -8.03 -19.92 6.64
C ILE A 256 -9.40 -19.39 6.17
N PRO A 257 -9.60 -19.06 4.89
CA PRO A 257 -8.59 -18.79 3.87
C PRO A 257 -7.93 -17.40 4.02
N PRO A 258 -6.84 -17.15 3.27
CA PRO A 258 -6.27 -15.82 3.15
C PRO A 258 -7.08 -14.88 2.26
N TRP A 259 -7.16 -13.61 2.64
CA TRP A 259 -7.55 -12.47 1.81
C TRP A 259 -6.96 -11.18 2.39
N CYS A 260 -7.43 -10.02 1.92
CA CYS A 260 -6.92 -8.69 2.31
C CYS A 260 -6.92 -8.43 3.84
N LYS A 261 -7.70 -9.18 4.64
CA LYS A 261 -7.68 -9.08 6.10
C LYS A 261 -6.30 -9.36 6.68
N ASP A 262 -5.53 -10.23 6.04
CA ASP A 262 -4.31 -10.78 6.60
C ASP A 262 -3.19 -9.73 6.64
N ASP A 263 -3.22 -8.80 5.71
CA ASP A 263 -2.32 -7.65 5.71
C ASP A 263 -2.66 -6.67 6.85
N ALA A 264 -3.95 -6.44 7.12
CA ALA A 264 -4.36 -5.66 8.28
C ALA A 264 -4.00 -6.35 9.60
N LEU A 265 -4.21 -7.66 9.71
CA LEU A 265 -3.86 -8.43 10.91
C LEU A 265 -2.35 -8.40 11.17
N GLN A 266 -1.52 -8.51 10.13
CA GLN A 266 -0.06 -8.40 10.25
C GLN A 266 0.37 -7.03 10.80
N ILE A 267 -0.28 -5.95 10.34
CA ILE A 267 0.03 -4.58 10.77
C ILE A 267 -0.45 -4.33 12.21
N LEU A 268 -1.70 -4.68 12.51
CA LEU A 268 -2.35 -4.33 13.78
C LEU A 268 -1.90 -5.24 14.93
N LEU A 269 -1.83 -6.54 14.69
CA LEU A 269 -1.47 -7.53 15.71
C LEU A 269 0.03 -7.81 15.78
N ASN A 270 0.81 -7.23 14.86
CA ASN A 270 2.25 -7.45 14.74
C ASN A 270 2.63 -8.93 14.52
N THR A 271 1.72 -9.71 13.94
CA THR A 271 1.87 -11.14 13.68
C THR A 271 2.30 -11.36 12.24
N THR A 272 3.55 -11.71 11.98
CA THR A 272 4.04 -11.99 10.60
C THR A 272 4.64 -13.38 10.52
N PRO A 273 4.69 -14.01 9.32
CA PRO A 273 5.40 -15.28 9.15
C PRO A 273 6.86 -15.21 9.59
N GLY A 274 7.54 -14.10 9.30
CA GLY A 274 8.94 -13.87 9.69
C GLY A 274 9.15 -13.72 11.21
N LYS A 275 8.10 -13.33 11.95
CA LYS A 275 8.09 -13.32 13.43
C LYS A 275 7.53 -14.63 14.01
N SER A 276 7.34 -15.65 13.17
CA SER A 276 6.76 -16.94 13.54
C SER A 276 5.37 -16.85 14.18
N GLY A 277 4.60 -15.81 13.84
CA GLY A 277 3.27 -15.53 14.41
C GLY A 277 2.11 -15.74 13.44
N TYR A 278 2.38 -16.24 12.23
CA TYR A 278 1.39 -16.32 11.16
C TYR A 278 1.62 -17.54 10.26
N ALA A 279 0.54 -18.23 9.90
CA ALA A 279 0.53 -19.22 8.82
C ALA A 279 -0.77 -19.12 8.01
N VAL A 280 -0.71 -19.58 6.76
CA VAL A 280 -1.77 -19.39 5.76
C VAL A 280 -2.15 -20.72 5.13
N PHE A 281 -3.45 -21.00 5.06
CA PHE A 281 -4.03 -22.16 4.41
C PHE A 281 -5.04 -21.71 3.36
N TYR A 282 -4.76 -22.02 2.09
CA TYR A 282 -5.68 -21.74 1.00
C TYR A 282 -6.80 -22.78 0.98
N LEU A 283 -8.03 -22.32 0.77
CA LEU A 283 -9.18 -23.18 0.52
C LEU A 283 -9.59 -23.07 -0.95
N SER A 284 -9.66 -24.20 -1.64
CA SER A 284 -10.27 -24.30 -2.96
C SER A 284 -11.79 -24.08 -2.90
N ALA A 285 -12.43 -23.94 -4.05
CA ALA A 285 -13.90 -23.87 -4.10
C ALA A 285 -14.57 -25.15 -3.57
N ALA A 286 -13.95 -26.32 -3.79
CA ALA A 286 -14.43 -27.59 -3.27
C ALA A 286 -14.31 -27.65 -1.73
N ASP A 287 -13.18 -27.18 -1.18
CA ASP A 287 -12.96 -27.10 0.27
C ASP A 287 -14.01 -26.20 0.90
N LYS A 288 -14.23 -25.00 0.34
CA LYS A 288 -15.28 -24.08 0.82
C LYS A 288 -16.67 -24.72 0.79
N GLY A 289 -17.00 -25.51 -0.25
CA GLY A 289 -18.25 -26.27 -0.32
C GLY A 289 -18.37 -27.39 0.71
N ASN A 290 -17.24 -27.89 1.22
CA ASN A 290 -17.16 -28.93 2.23
C ASN A 290 -17.08 -28.41 3.67
N LEU A 291 -16.97 -27.10 3.90
CA LEU A 291 -17.10 -26.52 5.23
C LEU A 291 -18.49 -26.80 5.80
N ARG A 292 -18.58 -27.03 7.10
CA ARG A 292 -19.86 -27.03 7.83
C ARG A 292 -20.52 -25.66 7.73
N GLU A 293 -21.85 -25.63 7.88
CA GLU A 293 -22.64 -24.42 7.68
C GLU A 293 -22.23 -23.30 8.66
N GLU A 294 -21.93 -23.65 9.91
CA GLU A 294 -21.42 -22.73 10.93
C GLU A 294 -20.06 -22.11 10.57
N ALA A 295 -19.30 -22.73 9.66
CA ALA A 295 -17.97 -22.30 9.24
C ALA A 295 -17.93 -21.70 7.81
N LYS A 296 -19.09 -21.46 7.18
CA LYS A 296 -19.12 -20.92 5.80
C LYS A 296 -18.41 -19.57 5.64
N ASP A 297 -18.43 -18.77 6.70
CA ASP A 297 -17.83 -17.43 6.76
C ASP A 297 -16.44 -17.45 7.43
N LEU A 298 -15.80 -18.63 7.56
CA LEU A 298 -14.51 -18.80 8.25
C LEU A 298 -13.47 -17.78 7.77
N ALA A 299 -12.84 -17.09 8.72
CA ALA A 299 -11.75 -16.15 8.49
C ALA A 299 -10.41 -16.69 8.99
N GLY A 300 -10.42 -17.43 10.09
CA GLY A 300 -9.22 -18.05 10.61
C GLY A 300 -9.33 -18.47 12.08
N VAL A 301 -8.19 -18.88 12.61
CA VAL A 301 -8.02 -19.32 13.99
C VAL A 301 -6.98 -18.45 14.65
N PHE A 302 -7.34 -17.89 15.79
CA PHE A 302 -6.53 -16.91 16.50
C PHE A 302 -6.19 -17.47 17.86
N PHE A 303 -4.91 -17.48 18.19
CA PHE A 303 -4.40 -18.09 19.41
C PHE A 303 -3.74 -17.04 20.28
N ARG A 304 -3.94 -17.16 21.60
CA ARG A 304 -3.16 -16.42 22.61
C ARG A 304 -2.75 -17.37 23.73
N LYS A 305 -1.81 -16.92 24.57
CA LYS A 305 -1.56 -17.59 25.85
C LYS A 305 -2.53 -17.08 26.91
N ASN A 306 -3.13 -18.00 27.65
CA ASN A 306 -3.86 -17.68 28.87
C ASN A 306 -2.89 -17.35 30.03
N GLN A 307 -3.42 -16.98 31.19
CA GLN A 307 -2.62 -16.59 32.35
C GLN A 307 -1.69 -17.71 32.85
N SER A 308 -2.06 -18.98 32.63
CA SER A 308 -1.25 -20.15 32.97
C SER A 308 -0.16 -20.44 31.93
N GLY A 309 -0.07 -19.66 30.87
CA GLY A 309 0.90 -19.83 29.78
C GLY A 309 0.52 -20.88 28.74
N LYS A 310 -0.67 -21.51 28.86
CA LYS A 310 -1.20 -22.45 27.87
C LYS A 310 -1.82 -21.71 26.70
N TRP A 311 -1.81 -22.34 25.52
CA TRP A 311 -2.44 -21.79 24.34
C TRP A 311 -3.94 -22.06 24.32
N GLU A 312 -4.72 -21.02 24.07
CA GLU A 312 -6.14 -21.11 23.75
C GLU A 312 -6.40 -20.48 22.40
N GLY A 313 -7.38 -21.01 21.69
CA GLY A 313 -7.74 -20.62 20.34
C GLY A 313 -9.21 -20.20 20.24
N VAL A 314 -9.47 -19.23 19.37
CA VAL A 314 -10.80 -18.85 18.91
C VAL A 314 -10.85 -18.95 17.39
N VAL A 315 -11.86 -19.65 16.87
CA VAL A 315 -12.17 -19.73 15.44
C VAL A 315 -13.19 -18.65 15.15
N LEU A 316 -12.84 -17.72 14.25
CA LEU A 316 -13.70 -16.60 13.88
C LEU A 316 -14.09 -16.68 12.40
N GLY A 317 -15.33 -16.30 12.13
CA GLY A 317 -15.81 -15.97 10.79
C GLY A 317 -16.09 -14.47 10.65
N PHE A 318 -16.08 -13.98 9.41
CA PHE A 318 -16.48 -12.61 9.07
C PHE A 318 -17.58 -12.64 8.02
N SER A 319 -18.74 -12.07 8.34
CA SER A 319 -19.91 -12.13 7.47
C SER A 319 -20.07 -10.86 6.63
N PHE A 320 -19.64 -10.91 5.37
CA PHE A 320 -19.93 -9.85 4.40
C PHE A 320 -21.43 -9.75 4.09
N ALA A 321 -22.16 -10.87 4.15
CA ALA A 321 -23.61 -10.89 3.99
C ALA A 321 -24.31 -9.97 5.00
N LYS A 322 -23.73 -9.83 6.21
CA LYS A 322 -24.29 -8.97 7.23
C LYS A 322 -24.32 -7.50 6.84
N ILE A 323 -23.37 -7.05 6.01
CA ILE A 323 -23.35 -5.69 5.47
C ILE A 323 -24.64 -5.44 4.68
N GLU A 324 -25.00 -6.35 3.78
CA GLU A 324 -26.23 -6.24 2.98
C GLU A 324 -27.49 -6.35 3.83
N GLU A 325 -27.53 -7.27 4.81
CA GLU A 325 -28.65 -7.40 5.76
C GLU A 325 -28.91 -6.11 6.55
N MET A 326 -27.85 -5.33 6.80
CA MET A 326 -27.92 -4.04 7.49
C MET A 326 -28.24 -2.88 6.55
N GLY A 327 -28.54 -3.14 5.27
CA GLY A 327 -28.82 -2.13 4.26
C GLY A 327 -27.56 -1.48 3.67
N GLY A 328 -26.40 -2.08 3.88
CA GLY A 328 -25.14 -1.63 3.30
C GLY A 328 -24.98 -2.00 1.82
N PRO A 329 -23.94 -1.48 1.15
CA PRO A 329 -23.71 -1.71 -0.28
C PRO A 329 -23.42 -3.18 -0.61
N THR A 330 -23.87 -3.65 -1.78
CA THR A 330 -23.60 -5.00 -2.30
C THR A 330 -22.56 -4.96 -3.41
N THR A 331 -21.74 -6.01 -3.51
CA THR A 331 -20.83 -6.22 -4.66
C THR A 331 -21.50 -6.90 -5.86
N ALA A 332 -22.79 -7.23 -5.76
CA ALA A 332 -23.51 -7.94 -6.82
C ALA A 332 -23.93 -7.07 -8.00
N GLN A 333 -23.87 -5.74 -7.88
CA GLN A 333 -24.37 -4.80 -8.88
C GLN A 333 -23.36 -3.66 -9.13
N GLY A 334 -23.42 -3.08 -10.32
CA GLY A 334 -22.57 -1.95 -10.71
C GLY A 334 -21.13 -2.35 -11.06
N TYR A 335 -20.25 -1.35 -11.10
CA TYR A 335 -18.84 -1.59 -11.37
C TYR A 335 -18.11 -2.09 -10.11
N ALA A 336 -17.07 -2.91 -10.27
CA ALA A 336 -16.36 -3.49 -9.13
C ALA A 336 -15.70 -2.44 -8.20
N TRP A 337 -15.28 -1.29 -8.73
CA TRP A 337 -14.73 -0.20 -7.93
C TRP A 337 -15.81 0.54 -7.12
N GLU A 338 -17.02 0.63 -7.67
CA GLU A 338 -18.14 1.39 -7.11
C GLU A 338 -18.62 0.76 -5.81
N SER A 339 -18.97 -0.53 -5.86
CA SER A 339 -19.48 -1.27 -4.71
C SER A 339 -18.46 -1.35 -3.58
N ARG A 340 -17.17 -1.50 -3.92
CA ARG A 340 -16.09 -1.54 -2.93
C ARG A 340 -15.86 -0.19 -2.27
N LEU A 341 -15.79 0.89 -3.05
CA LEU A 341 -15.66 2.24 -2.50
C LEU A 341 -16.85 2.58 -1.58
N ALA A 342 -18.08 2.28 -2.01
CA ALA A 342 -19.26 2.53 -1.20
C ALA A 342 -19.22 1.71 0.10
N MET A 343 -18.85 0.43 0.03
CA MET A 343 -18.76 -0.45 1.19
C MET A 343 -17.65 -0.02 2.17
N ASP A 344 -16.49 0.42 1.65
CA ASP A 344 -15.40 0.97 2.47
C ASP A 344 -15.87 2.15 3.31
N LEU A 345 -16.53 3.12 2.68
CA LEU A 345 -17.04 4.30 3.35
C LEU A 345 -18.16 3.97 4.33
N TRP A 346 -19.06 3.05 3.97
CA TRP A 346 -20.14 2.60 4.86
C TRP A 346 -19.60 1.91 6.11
N LEU A 347 -18.57 1.08 5.99
CA LEU A 347 -17.98 0.37 7.13
C LEU A 347 -17.27 1.30 8.13
N LEU A 348 -16.91 2.53 7.74
CA LEU A 348 -16.31 3.51 8.65
C LEU A 348 -17.21 3.83 9.85
N ASP A 349 -18.53 3.77 9.67
CA ASP A 349 -19.53 4.02 10.71
C ASP A 349 -19.66 2.88 11.74
N TYR A 350 -19.03 1.73 11.48
CA TYR A 350 -19.16 0.52 12.30
C TYR A 350 -17.83 -0.03 12.82
N LEU A 351 -16.73 0.73 12.69
CA LEU A 351 -15.39 0.29 13.10
C LEU A 351 -15.27 -0.05 14.60
N ASP A 352 -16.17 0.46 15.43
CA ASP A 352 -16.25 0.25 16.88
C ASP A 352 -17.19 -0.88 17.31
N GLN A 353 -17.90 -1.49 16.35
CA GLN A 353 -18.90 -2.55 16.57
C GLN A 353 -18.53 -3.84 15.83
N PRO A 354 -17.33 -4.40 16.04
CA PRO A 354 -16.87 -5.56 15.29
C PRO A 354 -17.73 -6.81 15.53
N GLU A 355 -18.43 -6.91 16.66
CA GLU A 355 -19.36 -8.01 16.97
C GLU A 355 -20.55 -8.11 16.00
N LEU A 356 -20.86 -7.05 15.24
CA LEU A 356 -21.90 -7.12 14.23
C LEU A 356 -21.53 -8.06 13.09
N PHE A 357 -20.26 -8.09 12.70
CA PHE A 357 -19.78 -8.81 11.51
C PHE A 357 -19.04 -10.09 11.82
N ILE A 358 -18.65 -10.30 13.09
CA ILE A 358 -17.79 -11.42 13.51
C ILE A 358 -18.59 -12.48 14.24
N ASN A 359 -18.45 -13.71 13.76
CA ASN A 359 -19.08 -14.89 14.36
C ASN A 359 -18.01 -15.73 15.07
N VAL A 360 -18.24 -16.06 16.35
CA VAL A 360 -17.44 -17.06 17.05
C VAL A 360 -17.94 -18.44 16.65
N ILE A 361 -17.12 -19.18 15.91
CA ILE A 361 -17.44 -20.53 15.45
C ILE A 361 -17.12 -21.54 16.56
N LYS A 362 -15.94 -21.39 17.21
CA LYS A 362 -15.46 -22.31 18.24
C LYS A 362 -14.43 -21.63 19.15
N THR A 363 -14.38 -22.02 20.41
CA THR A 363 -13.29 -21.70 21.35
C THR A 363 -12.72 -22.98 21.95
N PHE A 364 -11.41 -23.03 22.20
CA PHE A 364 -10.76 -24.23 22.72
C PHE A 364 -9.43 -23.92 23.44
N GLU A 365 -8.95 -24.85 24.26
CA GLU A 365 -7.59 -24.84 24.83
C GLU A 365 -6.77 -25.96 24.18
N LEU A 366 -5.54 -25.66 23.74
CA LEU A 366 -4.60 -26.66 23.28
C LEU A 366 -4.09 -27.47 24.48
N GLN A 367 -4.33 -28.77 24.45
CA GLN A 367 -3.91 -29.67 25.52
C GLN A 367 -2.38 -29.77 25.61
N GLN A 368 -1.70 -29.79 24.46
CA GLN A 368 -0.25 -29.85 24.33
C GLN A 368 0.19 -29.13 23.04
N GLY A 369 1.49 -28.79 22.98
CA GLY A 369 2.10 -28.19 21.80
C GLY A 369 1.85 -26.70 21.65
N ALA A 370 2.13 -26.19 20.45
CA ALA A 370 1.96 -24.81 20.06
C ALA A 370 1.13 -24.71 18.77
N PRO A 371 0.48 -23.57 18.50
CA PRO A 371 -0.28 -23.35 17.27
C PRO A 371 0.52 -23.60 15.98
N SER A 372 1.84 -23.40 16.02
CA SER A 372 2.74 -23.71 14.89
C SER A 372 2.78 -25.19 14.52
N ASP A 373 2.43 -26.09 15.44
CA ASP A 373 2.36 -27.52 15.16
C ASP A 373 1.22 -27.84 14.18
N TRP A 374 0.16 -27.03 14.20
CA TRP A 374 -0.97 -27.12 13.27
C TRP A 374 -0.66 -26.46 11.90
N ALA A 375 0.43 -25.71 11.82
CA ALA A 375 0.92 -25.07 10.58
C ALA A 375 1.86 -25.98 9.76
N ARG A 376 2.07 -27.24 10.18
CA ARG A 376 3.01 -28.16 9.54
C ARG A 376 2.44 -28.75 8.26
N VAL A 377 3.33 -29.03 7.31
CA VAL A 377 2.99 -29.75 6.07
C VAL A 377 2.32 -31.08 6.42
N GLY A 378 1.17 -31.35 5.82
CA GLY A 378 0.39 -32.57 6.02
C GLY A 378 -0.53 -32.55 7.24
N VAL A 379 -0.60 -31.44 7.98
CA VAL A 379 -1.60 -31.24 9.05
C VAL A 379 -2.75 -30.40 8.51
N ASP A 380 -3.96 -30.89 8.68
CA ASP A 380 -5.18 -30.17 8.33
C ASP A 380 -5.85 -29.62 9.61
N PRO A 381 -5.78 -28.31 9.86
CA PRO A 381 -6.38 -27.73 11.06
C PRO A 381 -7.91 -27.83 11.09
N LEU A 382 -8.58 -28.09 9.97
CA LEU A 382 -10.05 -28.16 9.88
C LEU A 382 -10.61 -29.57 10.08
N ASP A 383 -9.75 -30.59 10.16
CA ASP A 383 -10.14 -31.99 10.34
C ASP A 383 -10.79 -32.28 11.70
N ALA A 384 -11.34 -33.49 11.84
CA ALA A 384 -12.02 -33.94 13.05
C ALA A 384 -11.10 -34.06 14.29
N ALA A 385 -9.79 -34.23 14.09
CA ALA A 385 -8.82 -34.32 15.19
C ALA A 385 -8.50 -32.94 15.79
N HIS A 386 -8.77 -31.86 15.04
CA HIS A 386 -8.50 -30.49 15.45
C HIS A 386 -9.81 -29.70 15.66
N LEU A 387 -10.35 -29.10 14.58
CA LEU A 387 -11.47 -28.17 14.68
C LEU A 387 -12.83 -28.80 14.35
N ASP A 388 -12.84 -29.92 13.63
CA ASP A 388 -14.04 -30.64 13.16
C ASP A 388 -14.98 -29.73 12.35
N LEU A 389 -14.41 -29.00 11.38
CA LEU A 389 -15.14 -28.00 10.57
C LEU A 389 -15.42 -28.46 9.14
N TRP A 390 -14.94 -29.65 8.76
CA TRP A 390 -15.41 -30.32 7.56
C TRP A 390 -16.76 -30.99 7.77
N LYS A 391 -17.60 -30.97 6.74
CA LYS A 391 -18.77 -31.85 6.67
C LYS A 391 -18.30 -33.31 6.82
N PRO A 392 -19.08 -34.17 7.50
CA PRO A 392 -18.80 -35.60 7.51
C PRO A 392 -18.68 -36.11 6.08
N ALA A 393 -17.69 -36.98 5.82
CA ALA A 393 -17.61 -37.65 4.53
C ALA A 393 -18.95 -38.33 4.25
N SER A 394 -19.58 -37.99 3.12
CA SER A 394 -20.79 -38.69 2.69
C SER A 394 -20.46 -40.18 2.61
N THR A 395 -21.12 -40.99 3.43
CA THR A 395 -20.96 -42.45 3.38
C THR A 395 -21.35 -42.89 1.96
N PRO A 396 -20.50 -43.64 1.24
CA PRO A 396 -20.77 -44.04 -0.14
C PRO A 396 -22.06 -44.86 -0.29
#